data_AF-A0AAV0X6H2-F1
#
_entry.id   AF-A0AAV0X6H2-F1
#
_cell.length_a   1.000
_cell.length_b   1.000
_cell.length_c   1.000
_cell.angle_alpha   90.00
_cell.angle_beta   90.00
_cell.angle_gamma   90.00
#
_symmetry.space_group_name_H-M   'P 1'
#
loop_
_entity.id
_entity.type
_entity.pdbx_description
1 polymer ?
#
loop_
_entity_poly.entity_id
_entity_poly.type
_entity_poly.pdbx_seq_one_letter_code
_entity_poly.pdbx_strand_id
1 'polypeptide(L)'
;MSLPSTSTVNVGRPTKPFIQSSDKTKRRKIKSILNENSKDKIIFATKTILYSDGNRAAADLLKQSTEYSPQRALKIKHTYNNRLSVVKPYTADEALALIIDAKLTKFSYSMLRKGSKQRKADIYPSYNKIKESKIKCYPDNSKVNEYGASIPLQNLVNHTAKRLLESLNISDQNLNESKNLHLHFKWGCDGSSGHSEYHQKFIETEVESGIVSMNEKCDGNLFLFSLVPLQLEGSKNNSDFISVLWKNQKSSSTRYCRPIKFLFEKETAFNTKSEVSKIKKEINELKPFEGPNSVKIHFFFYLTMVDGKIINTLCNSSSQTCNICKCFPKDMNNLEIIYSLKFNGDNLQYGLSPLHAWIKCLECMLHIAYKKGILESNKRASVEQKNEMAIQKKKIQNGL
;
A
#
# COMPACT_ATOMS: atom_id res chain seq x y z
N MET A 1 24.63 54.06 89.71
CA MET A 1 24.97 53.82 88.29
C MET A 1 24.52 52.42 87.93
N SER A 2 23.41 52.28 87.22
CA SER A 2 22.91 51.03 86.66
C SER A 2 22.86 51.19 85.14
N LEU A 3 23.63 50.39 84.41
CA LEU A 3 23.68 50.40 82.95
C LEU A 3 22.39 49.79 82.37
N PRO A 4 21.80 50.37 81.30
CA PRO A 4 20.71 49.73 80.58
C PRO A 4 21.25 48.65 79.64
N SER A 5 20.62 47.48 79.66
CA SER A 5 20.86 46.39 78.72
C SER A 5 20.07 46.65 77.43
N THR A 6 20.77 46.87 76.33
CA THR A 6 20.18 46.92 74.98
C THR A 6 20.15 45.53 74.38
N SER A 7 18.99 44.88 74.37
CA SER A 7 18.73 43.73 73.51
C SER A 7 18.28 44.21 72.12
N THR A 8 19.17 44.08 71.15
CA THR A 8 18.88 44.36 69.74
C THR A 8 17.99 43.24 69.17
N VAL A 9 16.75 43.57 68.81
CA VAL A 9 15.86 42.63 68.10
C VAL A 9 16.35 42.51 66.66
N ASN A 10 16.80 41.32 66.27
CA ASN A 10 17.26 41.03 64.91
C ASN A 10 16.12 41.25 63.89
N VAL A 11 16.19 42.34 63.11
CA VAL A 11 15.26 42.66 62.03
C VAL A 11 15.62 41.83 60.79
N GLY A 12 15.25 40.55 60.81
CA GLY A 12 15.44 39.61 59.70
C GLY A 12 14.14 39.31 58.95
N ARG A 13 14.26 39.02 57.65
CA ARG A 13 13.12 38.54 56.83
C ARG A 13 12.45 37.32 57.50
N PRO A 14 11.11 37.27 57.62
CA PRO A 14 10.42 36.15 58.25
C PRO A 14 10.81 34.80 57.62
N THR A 15 11.21 33.85 58.46
CA THR A 15 11.65 32.52 58.02
C THR A 15 10.43 31.65 57.71
N LYS A 16 10.27 31.29 56.43
CA LYS A 16 9.21 30.34 56.03
C LYS A 16 9.49 28.94 56.59
N PRO A 17 8.46 28.16 56.97
CA PRO A 17 8.60 26.74 57.29
C PRO A 17 9.29 25.95 56.17
N PHE A 18 9.99 24.85 56.50
CA PHE A 18 10.77 24.06 55.53
C PHE A 18 9.90 23.57 54.37
N ILE A 19 8.72 23.03 54.66
CA ILE A 19 7.76 22.50 53.67
C ILE A 19 7.34 23.59 52.66
N GLN A 20 7.09 24.81 53.15
CA GLN A 20 6.61 25.97 52.38
C GLN A 20 7.73 26.77 51.68
N SER A 21 8.99 26.34 51.82
CA SER A 21 10.15 26.98 51.19
C SER A 21 10.38 26.48 49.76
N SER A 22 10.94 27.30 48.87
CA SER A 22 11.36 26.88 47.53
C SER A 22 12.53 25.89 47.57
N ASP A 23 12.71 25.07 46.53
CA ASP A 23 13.78 24.05 46.49
C ASP A 23 15.18 24.63 46.66
N LYS A 24 15.45 25.81 46.08
CA LYS A 24 16.71 26.54 46.28
C LYS A 24 16.94 26.88 47.77
N THR A 25 15.88 27.28 48.47
CA THR A 25 15.93 27.62 49.89
C THR A 25 16.04 26.37 50.77
N LYS A 26 15.31 25.28 50.43
CA LYS A 26 15.43 23.97 51.11
C LYS A 26 16.85 23.44 51.04
N ARG A 27 17.49 23.46 49.85
CA ARG A 27 18.90 23.06 49.66
C ARG A 27 19.87 23.88 50.52
N ARG A 28 19.65 25.20 50.66
CA ARG A 28 20.47 26.06 51.52
C ARG A 28 20.31 25.69 53.01
N LYS A 29 19.08 25.41 53.44
CA LYS A 29 18.77 25.04 54.83
C LYS A 29 19.35 23.68 55.25
N ILE A 30 19.39 22.70 54.35
CA ILE A 30 19.95 21.36 54.65
C ILE A 30 21.47 21.28 54.49
N LYS A 31 22.16 22.36 54.10
CA LYS A 31 23.59 22.34 53.79
C LYS A 31 24.44 21.96 55.00
N SER A 32 24.09 22.42 56.20
CA SER A 32 24.76 22.01 57.45
C SER A 32 24.60 20.49 57.67
N ILE A 33 23.38 19.98 57.53
CA ILE A 33 23.05 18.56 57.71
C ILE A 33 23.85 17.67 56.75
N LEU A 34 23.97 18.07 55.48
CA LEU A 34 24.73 17.34 54.45
C LEU A 34 26.24 17.37 54.71
N ASN A 35 26.77 18.45 55.28
CA ASN A 35 28.19 18.58 55.59
C ASN A 35 28.59 17.83 56.86
N GLU A 36 27.68 17.73 57.84
CA GLU A 36 27.92 17.13 59.16
C GLU A 36 27.67 15.61 59.19
N ASN A 37 26.96 15.03 58.21
CA ASN A 37 26.54 13.64 58.25
C ASN A 37 26.88 12.88 56.97
N SER A 38 27.33 11.63 57.13
CA SER A 38 27.56 10.73 56.00
C SER A 38 26.24 10.29 55.36
N LYS A 39 26.32 9.90 54.08
CA LYS A 39 25.18 9.37 53.31
C LYS A 39 24.47 8.23 54.04
N ASP A 40 25.21 7.28 54.60
CA ASP A 40 24.65 6.11 55.28
C ASP A 40 23.93 6.48 56.58
N LYS A 41 24.48 7.45 57.33
CA LYS A 41 23.84 7.99 58.55
C LYS A 41 22.52 8.68 58.23
N ILE A 42 22.45 9.43 57.12
CA ILE A 42 21.22 10.09 56.66
C ILE A 42 20.19 9.06 56.19
N ILE A 43 20.60 8.03 55.45
CA ILE A 43 19.70 6.95 55.00
C ILE A 43 19.11 6.21 56.20
N PHE A 44 19.95 5.86 57.18
CA PHE A 44 19.51 5.17 58.39
C PHE A 44 18.55 6.03 59.22
N ALA A 45 18.87 7.32 59.43
CA ALA A 45 17.99 8.24 60.14
C ALA A 45 16.62 8.39 59.44
N THR A 46 16.62 8.52 58.10
CA THR A 46 15.40 8.62 57.30
C THR A 46 14.54 7.36 57.44
N LYS A 47 15.17 6.18 57.41
CA LYS A 47 14.50 4.89 57.59
C LYS A 47 13.87 4.75 58.98
N THR A 48 14.58 5.16 60.03
CA THR A 48 14.05 5.13 61.41
C THR A 48 12.82 6.03 61.56
N ILE A 49 12.84 7.24 60.97
CA ILE A 49 11.69 8.14 60.94
C ILE A 49 10.51 7.51 60.19
N LEU A 50 10.75 6.93 59.01
CA LEU A 50 9.69 6.27 58.24
C LEU A 50 9.07 5.08 58.98
N TYR A 51 9.85 4.34 59.77
CA TYR A 51 9.31 3.27 60.63
C TYR A 51 8.52 3.83 61.82
N SER A 52 8.97 4.90 62.48
CA SER A 52 8.23 5.53 63.59
C SER A 52 6.91 6.14 63.14
N ASP A 53 6.87 6.65 61.91
CA ASP A 53 5.67 7.24 61.30
C ASP A 53 4.70 6.17 60.75
N GLY A 54 5.01 4.88 60.93
CA GLY A 54 4.20 3.76 60.43
C GLY A 54 4.31 3.51 58.92
N ASN A 55 5.11 4.29 58.19
CA ASN A 55 5.31 4.17 56.74
C ASN A 55 6.35 3.10 56.39
N ARG A 56 6.08 1.86 56.81
CA ARG A 56 6.98 0.71 56.66
C ARG A 56 7.33 0.41 55.21
N ALA A 57 6.37 0.54 54.30
CA ALA A 57 6.57 0.28 52.88
C ALA A 57 7.58 1.26 52.23
N ALA A 58 7.54 2.54 52.58
CA ALA A 58 8.51 3.51 52.09
C ALA A 58 9.92 3.26 52.67
N ALA A 59 10.01 2.87 53.94
CA ALA A 59 11.27 2.49 54.58
C ALA A 59 11.91 1.28 53.89
N ASP A 60 11.11 0.26 53.57
CA ASP A 60 11.58 -0.94 52.88
C ASP A 60 11.98 -0.66 51.43
N LEU A 61 11.27 0.24 50.73
CA LEU A 61 11.65 0.67 49.38
C LEU A 61 12.96 1.45 49.37
N LEU A 62 13.13 2.37 50.33
CA LEU A 62 14.38 3.09 50.53
C LEU A 62 15.53 2.09 50.74
N LYS A 63 15.36 1.14 51.67
CA LYS A 63 16.29 0.04 51.94
C LYS A 63 16.68 -0.72 50.66
N GLN A 64 15.69 -1.16 49.88
CA GLN A 64 15.89 -1.88 48.63
C GLN A 64 16.66 -1.06 47.59
N SER A 65 16.43 0.25 47.54
CA SER A 65 17.07 1.15 46.58
C SER A 65 18.48 1.60 46.96
N THR A 66 18.83 1.60 48.25
CA THR A 66 20.10 2.16 48.74
C THR A 66 21.09 1.14 49.31
N GLU A 67 20.62 0.06 49.97
CA GLU A 67 21.49 -0.86 50.75
C GLU A 67 21.92 -2.12 49.97
N TYR A 68 21.21 -2.52 48.91
CA TYR A 68 21.46 -3.81 48.24
C TYR A 68 22.43 -3.72 47.06
N SER A 69 22.04 -3.06 45.97
CA SER A 69 22.86 -2.90 44.78
C SER A 69 22.39 -1.69 43.97
N PRO A 70 23.29 -0.89 43.35
CA PRO A 70 22.90 0.20 42.45
C PRO A 70 21.95 -0.25 41.32
N GLN A 71 22.08 -1.50 40.87
CA GLN A 71 21.21 -2.08 39.84
C GLN A 71 19.78 -2.35 40.35
N ARG A 72 19.58 -2.51 41.66
CA ARG A 72 18.27 -2.75 42.27
C ARG A 72 17.36 -1.55 42.12
N ALA A 73 17.89 -0.34 42.34
CA ALA A 73 17.16 0.92 42.11
C ALA A 73 16.75 1.08 40.63
N LEU A 74 17.65 0.75 39.70
CA LEU A 74 17.33 0.75 38.27
C LEU A 74 16.25 -0.27 37.93
N LYS A 75 16.31 -1.49 38.48
CA LYS A 75 15.30 -2.53 38.28
C LYS A 75 13.92 -2.11 38.81
N ILE A 76 13.87 -1.46 39.98
CA ILE A 76 12.62 -0.90 40.54
C ILE A 76 12.05 0.16 39.60
N LYS A 77 12.89 1.09 39.11
CA LYS A 77 12.49 2.12 38.14
C LYS A 77 11.97 1.53 36.83
N HIS A 78 12.69 0.57 36.24
CA HIS A 78 12.28 -0.10 35.01
C HIS A 78 10.97 -0.88 35.18
N THR A 79 10.81 -1.58 36.31
CA THR A 79 9.59 -2.36 36.57
C THR A 79 8.37 -1.44 36.75
N TYR A 80 8.53 -0.31 37.45
CA TYR A 80 7.49 0.70 37.59
C TYR A 80 7.12 1.34 36.24
N ASN A 81 8.12 1.72 35.45
CA ASN A 81 7.90 2.28 34.12
C ASN A 81 7.29 1.28 33.13
N ASN A 82 7.70 0.01 33.17
CA ASN A 82 7.15 -1.05 32.32
C ASN A 82 5.72 -1.44 32.73
N ARG A 83 5.35 -1.34 34.02
CA ARG A 83 3.95 -1.45 34.46
C ARG A 83 3.05 -0.38 33.84
N LEU A 84 3.61 0.77 33.46
CA LEU A 84 2.90 1.84 32.75
C LEU A 84 2.88 1.66 31.23
N SER A 85 3.57 0.64 30.68
CA SER A 85 3.47 0.33 29.24
C SER A 85 2.08 -0.26 28.94
N VAL A 86 1.14 0.62 28.60
CA VAL A 86 -0.22 0.25 28.23
C VAL A 86 -0.15 -0.50 26.90
N VAL A 87 -0.69 -1.72 26.88
CA VAL A 87 -0.85 -2.50 25.64
C VAL A 87 -1.64 -1.65 24.64
N LYS A 88 -1.01 -1.26 23.52
CA LYS A 88 -1.64 -0.46 22.48
C LYS A 88 -2.53 -1.37 21.62
N PRO A 89 -3.87 -1.21 21.65
CA PRO A 89 -4.75 -1.98 20.78
C PRO A 89 -4.63 -1.51 19.33
N TYR A 90 -4.97 -2.40 18.40
CA TYR A 90 -5.13 -2.07 16.99
C TYR A 90 -6.27 -1.06 16.81
N THR A 91 -6.04 -0.07 15.96
CA THR A 91 -7.10 0.72 15.35
C THR A 91 -7.91 -0.12 14.36
N ALA A 92 -9.08 0.36 13.96
CA ALA A 92 -9.91 -0.33 12.97
C ALA A 92 -9.21 -0.47 11.61
N ASP A 93 -8.42 0.54 11.21
CA ASP A 93 -7.68 0.54 9.95
C ASP A 93 -6.46 -0.40 10.00
N GLU A 94 -5.71 -0.41 11.11
CA GLU A 94 -4.61 -1.37 11.30
C GLU A 94 -5.13 -2.82 11.33
N ALA A 95 -6.29 -3.05 11.96
CA ALA A 95 -6.92 -4.37 11.96
C ALA A 95 -7.46 -4.78 10.58
N LEU A 96 -7.99 -3.85 9.79
CA LEU A 96 -8.39 -4.10 8.40
C LEU A 96 -7.17 -4.46 7.54
N ALA A 97 -6.07 -3.73 7.69
CA ALA A 97 -4.81 -4.03 7.02
C ALA A 97 -4.31 -5.44 7.36
N LEU A 98 -4.32 -5.81 8.65
CA LEU A 98 -3.96 -7.15 9.11
C LEU A 98 -4.83 -8.24 8.47
N ILE A 99 -6.15 -8.03 8.38
CA ILE A 99 -7.06 -8.99 7.73
C ILE A 99 -6.69 -9.21 6.26
N ILE A 100 -6.39 -8.13 5.54
CA ILE A 100 -6.05 -8.20 4.11
C ILE A 100 -4.68 -8.86 3.92
N ASP A 101 -3.67 -8.42 4.68
CA ASP A 101 -2.29 -8.90 4.55
C ASP A 101 -2.14 -10.37 4.92
N ALA A 102 -2.80 -10.80 6.01
CA ALA A 102 -2.80 -12.19 6.45
C ALA A 102 -3.92 -13.03 5.82
N LYS A 103 -4.68 -12.48 4.85
CA LYS A 103 -5.80 -13.14 4.15
C LYS A 103 -6.79 -13.82 5.11
N LEU A 104 -7.09 -13.16 6.22
CA LEU A 104 -7.96 -13.73 7.26
C LEU A 104 -9.43 -13.67 6.83
N THR A 105 -10.15 -14.76 7.08
CA THR A 105 -11.61 -14.73 6.99
C THR A 105 -12.20 -13.97 8.19
N LYS A 106 -13.45 -13.51 8.07
CA LYS A 106 -14.19 -12.94 9.21
C LYS A 106 -14.22 -13.88 10.41
N PHE A 107 -14.40 -15.19 10.16
CA PHE A 107 -14.43 -16.20 11.20
C PHE A 107 -13.08 -16.33 11.90
N SER A 108 -11.99 -16.49 11.14
CA SER A 108 -10.62 -16.59 11.68
C SER A 108 -10.24 -15.36 12.50
N TYR A 109 -10.55 -14.16 12.01
CA TYR A 109 -10.33 -12.92 12.76
C TYR A 109 -11.15 -12.89 14.08
N SER A 110 -12.41 -13.32 14.02
CA SER A 110 -13.27 -13.37 15.20
C SER A 110 -12.75 -14.36 16.25
N MET A 111 -12.19 -15.50 15.83
CA MET A 111 -11.53 -16.46 16.72
C MET A 111 -10.27 -15.86 17.37
N LEU A 112 -9.40 -15.21 16.59
CA LEU A 112 -8.21 -14.52 17.11
C LEU A 112 -8.58 -13.49 18.19
N ARG A 113 -9.58 -12.64 17.90
CA ARG A 113 -10.09 -11.64 18.85
C ARG A 113 -10.65 -12.29 20.11
N LYS A 114 -11.45 -13.36 19.99
CA LYS A 114 -12.03 -14.07 21.15
C LYS A 114 -10.93 -14.67 22.02
N GLY A 115 -9.95 -15.33 21.40
CA GLY A 115 -8.81 -15.92 22.11
C GLY A 115 -7.95 -14.88 22.85
N SER A 116 -7.78 -13.69 22.27
CA SER A 116 -7.07 -12.56 22.90
C SER A 116 -7.82 -12.00 24.10
N LYS A 117 -9.14 -11.78 23.97
CA LYS A 117 -10.00 -11.33 25.07
C LYS A 117 -10.05 -12.30 26.25
N GLN A 118 -10.11 -13.62 25.98
CA GLN A 118 -10.06 -14.65 27.03
C GLN A 118 -8.78 -14.57 27.88
N ARG A 119 -7.69 -14.06 27.31
CA ARG A 119 -6.40 -13.85 27.97
C ARG A 119 -6.24 -12.44 28.54
N LYS A 120 -7.34 -11.69 28.70
CA LYS A 120 -7.38 -10.30 29.18
C LYS A 120 -6.58 -9.32 28.31
N ALA A 121 -6.37 -9.64 27.04
CA ALA A 121 -5.74 -8.76 26.07
C ALA A 121 -6.81 -8.30 25.05
N ASP A 122 -7.44 -7.15 25.28
CA ASP A 122 -8.44 -6.60 24.32
C ASP A 122 -7.77 -5.74 23.25
N ILE A 123 -6.89 -6.35 22.45
CA ILE A 123 -6.06 -5.63 21.48
C ILE A 123 -6.72 -5.51 20.10
N TYR A 124 -7.76 -6.29 19.80
CA TYR A 124 -8.38 -6.35 18.48
C TYR A 124 -9.77 -5.69 18.48
N PRO A 125 -10.02 -4.71 17.59
CA PRO A 125 -11.33 -4.07 17.49
C PRO A 125 -12.41 -5.07 17.05
N SER A 126 -13.68 -4.74 17.32
CA SER A 126 -14.79 -5.56 16.83
C SER A 126 -14.87 -5.52 15.30
N TYR A 127 -15.40 -6.59 14.71
CA TYR A 127 -15.57 -6.65 13.26
C TYR A 127 -16.48 -5.54 12.71
N ASN A 128 -17.43 -5.03 13.50
CA ASN A 128 -18.27 -3.91 13.10
C ASN A 128 -17.47 -2.62 12.86
N LYS A 129 -16.50 -2.30 13.74
CA LYS A 129 -15.58 -1.16 13.53
C LYS A 129 -14.73 -1.34 12.27
N ILE A 130 -14.29 -2.56 12.01
CA ILE A 130 -13.54 -2.89 10.79
C ILE A 130 -14.43 -2.74 9.55
N LYS A 131 -15.70 -3.15 9.62
CA LYS A 131 -16.68 -2.96 8.55
C LYS A 131 -16.86 -1.49 8.21
N GLU A 132 -16.94 -0.61 9.22
CA GLU A 132 -16.99 0.85 9.01
C GLU A 132 -15.73 1.35 8.29
N SER A 133 -14.53 0.95 8.72
CA SER A 133 -13.27 1.26 8.02
C SER A 133 -13.24 0.72 6.59
N LYS A 134 -13.83 -0.46 6.35
CA LYS A 134 -13.90 -1.07 5.02
C LYS A 134 -14.82 -0.27 4.09
N ILE A 135 -15.97 0.18 4.58
CA ILE A 135 -16.92 1.02 3.82
C ILE A 135 -16.25 2.33 3.40
N LYS A 136 -15.44 2.96 4.26
CA LYS A 136 -14.67 4.17 3.92
C LYS A 136 -13.70 3.97 2.75
N CYS A 137 -13.31 2.73 2.46
CA CYS A 137 -12.41 2.38 1.36
C CYS A 137 -13.15 2.03 0.06
N TYR A 138 -14.48 2.07 0.02
CA TYR A 138 -15.25 1.77 -1.18
C TYR A 138 -15.50 3.05 -1.97
N PRO A 139 -15.31 3.03 -3.30
CA PRO A 139 -15.73 4.13 -4.15
C PRO A 139 -17.25 4.14 -4.29
N ASP A 140 -17.81 5.33 -4.47
CA ASP A 140 -19.26 5.53 -4.62
C ASP A 140 -19.77 5.00 -5.98
N ASN A 141 -21.06 4.69 -6.05
CA ASN A 141 -21.77 4.25 -7.26
C ASN A 141 -21.19 2.98 -7.93
N SER A 142 -20.70 2.03 -7.15
CA SER A 142 -20.37 0.70 -7.66
C SER A 142 -21.63 0.00 -8.16
N LYS A 143 -21.58 -0.51 -9.39
CA LYS A 143 -22.66 -1.25 -10.04
C LYS A 143 -22.30 -2.73 -10.02
N VAL A 144 -23.14 -3.53 -9.40
CA VAL A 144 -22.98 -5.00 -9.35
C VAL A 144 -24.23 -5.62 -9.94
N ASN A 145 -24.05 -6.52 -10.88
CA ASN A 145 -25.11 -7.36 -11.43
C ASN A 145 -24.59 -8.80 -11.56
N GLU A 146 -25.40 -9.69 -12.12
CA GLU A 146 -25.02 -11.09 -12.24
C GLU A 146 -23.87 -11.33 -13.21
N TYR A 147 -23.75 -10.49 -14.24
CA TYR A 147 -22.74 -10.62 -15.28
C TYR A 147 -21.39 -9.98 -14.94
N GLY A 148 -21.31 -9.29 -13.81
CA GLY A 148 -20.08 -8.67 -13.34
C GLY A 148 -20.30 -7.44 -12.47
N ALA A 149 -19.23 -6.66 -12.32
CA ALA A 149 -19.29 -5.40 -11.60
C ALA A 149 -18.49 -4.33 -12.31
N SER A 150 -18.92 -3.07 -12.16
CA SER A 150 -18.24 -1.90 -12.71
C SER A 150 -18.31 -0.72 -11.76
N ILE A 151 -17.31 0.14 -11.82
CA ILE A 151 -17.24 1.39 -11.09
C ILE A 151 -17.07 2.50 -12.13
N PRO A 152 -17.89 3.57 -12.12
CA PRO A 152 -17.68 4.73 -12.98
C PRO A 152 -16.25 5.25 -12.82
N LEU A 153 -15.54 5.47 -13.92
CA LEU A 153 -14.12 5.78 -13.86
C LEU A 153 -13.83 7.02 -13.01
N GLN A 154 -14.66 8.06 -13.14
CA GLN A 154 -14.58 9.29 -12.35
C GLN A 154 -14.58 9.01 -10.85
N ASN A 155 -15.50 8.17 -10.37
CA ASN A 155 -15.63 7.86 -8.96
C ASN A 155 -14.41 7.10 -8.44
N LEU A 156 -13.88 6.17 -9.24
CA LEU A 156 -12.70 5.39 -8.90
C LEU A 156 -11.44 6.27 -8.79
N VAL A 157 -11.22 7.18 -9.74
CA VAL A 157 -10.03 8.05 -9.72
C VAL A 157 -10.14 9.15 -8.67
N ASN A 158 -11.34 9.72 -8.46
CA ASN A 158 -11.58 10.67 -7.36
C ASN A 158 -11.32 10.02 -6.01
N HIS A 159 -11.86 8.82 -5.79
CA HIS A 159 -11.63 8.08 -4.55
C HIS A 159 -10.14 7.76 -4.37
N THR A 160 -9.45 7.32 -5.43
CA THR A 160 -8.02 7.03 -5.40
C THR A 160 -7.20 8.27 -5.07
N ALA A 161 -7.51 9.41 -5.69
CA ALA A 161 -6.86 10.69 -5.44
C ALA A 161 -7.06 11.16 -4.00
N LYS A 162 -8.30 11.10 -3.49
CA LYS A 162 -8.63 11.40 -2.09
C LYS A 162 -7.80 10.57 -1.11
N ARG A 163 -7.79 9.24 -1.28
CA ARG A 163 -7.03 8.33 -0.41
C ARG A 163 -5.52 8.56 -0.52
N LEU A 164 -5.02 8.93 -1.69
CA LEU A 164 -3.62 9.27 -1.88
C LEU A 164 -3.23 10.54 -1.11
N LEU A 165 -4.04 11.60 -1.21
CA LEU A 165 -3.83 12.85 -0.47
C LEU A 165 -3.85 12.61 1.05
N GLU A 166 -4.81 11.82 1.55
CA GLU A 166 -4.86 11.43 2.96
C GLU A 166 -3.60 10.69 3.41
N SER A 167 -3.07 9.80 2.56
CA SER A 167 -1.87 9.00 2.89
C SER A 167 -0.57 9.80 2.93
N LEU A 168 -0.52 10.92 2.21
CA LEU A 168 0.66 11.78 2.17
C LEU A 168 0.83 12.61 3.45
N ASN A 169 -0.10 12.52 4.41
CA ASN A 169 -0.10 13.28 5.67
C ASN A 169 0.34 14.72 5.40
N ILE A 170 -0.35 15.37 4.48
CA ILE A 170 0.03 16.68 3.94
C ILE A 170 0.02 17.68 5.10
N SER A 171 1.17 17.84 5.75
CA SER A 171 1.52 19.06 6.45
C SER A 171 1.73 20.10 5.37
N ASP A 172 1.08 21.24 5.53
CA ASP A 172 0.77 22.26 4.52
C ASP A 172 1.94 22.77 3.64
N GLN A 173 3.20 22.45 3.94
CA GLN A 173 4.35 23.10 3.32
C GLN A 173 4.61 22.73 1.85
N ASN A 174 4.35 21.51 1.40
CA ASN A 174 4.62 21.10 0.01
C ASN A 174 3.46 21.34 -0.95
N LEU A 175 2.21 21.38 -0.45
CA LEU A 175 1.02 21.53 -1.29
C LEU A 175 0.61 23.00 -1.46
N ASN A 176 0.96 23.89 -0.52
CA ASN A 176 0.65 25.32 -0.62
C ASN A 176 1.24 25.98 -1.86
N GLU A 177 2.28 25.40 -2.45
CA GLU A 177 2.96 25.93 -3.64
C GLU A 177 2.43 25.35 -4.97
N SER A 178 1.68 24.23 -4.94
CA SER A 178 1.25 23.49 -6.14
C SER A 178 -0.26 23.24 -6.13
N LYS A 179 -1.03 24.16 -6.72
CA LYS A 179 -2.51 24.04 -6.79
C LYS A 179 -3.01 23.13 -7.91
N ASN A 180 -2.21 22.96 -8.97
CA ASN A 180 -2.54 22.10 -10.11
C ASN A 180 -1.62 20.87 -10.10
N LEU A 181 -2.19 19.70 -9.88
CA LEU A 181 -1.48 18.43 -9.82
C LEU A 181 -1.89 17.52 -10.96
N HIS A 182 -0.95 16.70 -11.42
CA HIS A 182 -1.16 15.70 -12.46
C HIS A 182 -0.97 14.31 -11.86
N LEU A 183 -2.01 13.48 -11.90
CA LEU A 183 -1.95 12.10 -11.44
C LEU A 183 -1.97 11.16 -12.65
N HIS A 184 -0.89 10.42 -12.79
CA HIS A 184 -0.66 9.52 -13.91
C HIS A 184 -1.06 8.09 -13.55
N PHE A 185 -1.77 7.44 -14.47
CA PHE A 185 -2.22 6.06 -14.38
C PHE A 185 -1.77 5.26 -15.58
N LYS A 186 -1.35 4.02 -15.37
CA LYS A 186 -1.42 3.00 -16.41
C LYS A 186 -2.70 2.19 -16.23
N TRP A 187 -3.28 1.73 -17.32
CA TRP A 187 -4.47 0.90 -17.30
C TRP A 187 -4.46 -0.09 -18.44
N GLY A 188 -5.40 -1.03 -18.38
CA GLY A 188 -5.62 -1.99 -19.44
C GLY A 188 -6.60 -3.07 -19.03
N CYS A 189 -6.51 -4.20 -19.72
CA CYS A 189 -7.44 -5.29 -19.58
C CYS A 189 -6.76 -6.62 -19.89
N ASP A 190 -7.33 -7.70 -19.37
CA ASP A 190 -6.85 -9.06 -19.54
C ASP A 190 -8.01 -10.05 -19.42
N GLY A 191 -7.97 -11.11 -20.23
CA GLY A 191 -8.92 -12.21 -20.23
C GLY A 191 -8.34 -13.46 -19.58
N SER A 192 -9.11 -14.07 -18.69
CA SER A 192 -8.74 -15.31 -18.01
C SER A 192 -9.85 -16.34 -18.14
N SER A 193 -9.51 -17.55 -18.58
CA SER A 193 -10.44 -18.65 -18.80
C SER A 193 -10.14 -19.84 -17.87
N GLY A 194 -11.09 -20.75 -17.72
CA GLY A 194 -10.93 -21.96 -16.90
C GLY A 194 -11.21 -21.74 -15.42
N HIS A 195 -12.07 -20.76 -15.12
CA HIS A 195 -12.59 -20.54 -13.77
C HIS A 195 -13.64 -21.60 -13.42
N SER A 196 -13.89 -21.77 -12.13
CA SER A 196 -14.96 -22.65 -11.64
C SER A 196 -16.31 -22.06 -12.02
N GLU A 197 -17.14 -22.89 -12.66
CA GLU A 197 -18.51 -22.57 -13.02
C GLU A 197 -19.44 -22.91 -11.87
N TYR A 198 -20.30 -21.97 -11.49
CA TYR A 198 -21.30 -22.14 -10.46
C TYR A 198 -22.59 -22.71 -11.07
N HIS A 199 -23.29 -23.57 -10.34
CA HIS A 199 -24.58 -24.13 -10.78
C HIS A 199 -25.76 -23.14 -10.68
N GLN A 200 -25.47 -21.84 -10.65
CA GLN A 200 -26.48 -20.78 -10.63
C GLN A 200 -26.74 -20.30 -12.06
N LYS A 201 -28.01 -20.28 -12.47
CA LYS A 201 -28.39 -19.71 -13.77
C LYS A 201 -28.35 -18.19 -13.71
N PHE A 202 -27.85 -17.57 -14.77
CA PHE A 202 -28.03 -16.12 -14.99
C PHE A 202 -29.51 -15.84 -15.30
N ILE A 203 -30.06 -14.80 -14.69
CA ILE A 203 -31.42 -14.30 -14.93
C ILE A 203 -31.48 -13.72 -16.34
N GLU A 204 -32.34 -14.30 -17.17
CA GLU A 204 -32.65 -13.76 -18.49
C GLU A 204 -33.34 -12.41 -18.32
N THR A 205 -32.74 -11.33 -18.84
CA THR A 205 -33.43 -10.04 -18.98
C THR A 205 -33.83 -9.87 -20.43
N GLU A 206 -35.14 -9.88 -20.69
CA GLU A 206 -35.72 -9.49 -21.98
C GLU A 206 -35.33 -8.03 -22.24
N VAL A 207 -34.57 -7.77 -23.31
CA VAL A 207 -34.28 -6.42 -23.78
C VAL A 207 -34.98 -6.25 -25.12
N GLU A 208 -35.75 -5.16 -25.28
CA GLU A 208 -36.58 -4.83 -26.46
C GLU A 208 -35.79 -4.74 -27.79
N SER A 209 -34.47 -4.79 -27.75
CA SER A 209 -33.59 -4.74 -28.92
C SER A 209 -32.94 -6.10 -29.19
N GLY A 210 -33.77 -7.09 -29.53
CA GLY A 210 -33.32 -8.38 -30.06
C GLY A 210 -32.67 -9.30 -29.02
N ILE A 211 -32.82 -10.60 -29.27
CA ILE A 211 -32.24 -11.67 -28.46
C ILE A 211 -30.72 -11.48 -28.42
N VAL A 212 -30.19 -10.94 -27.31
CA VAL A 212 -28.78 -11.10 -26.99
C VAL A 212 -28.59 -12.57 -26.70
N SER A 213 -28.02 -13.30 -27.65
CA SER A 213 -27.68 -14.72 -27.51
C SER A 213 -27.02 -14.96 -26.16
N MET A 214 -27.74 -15.60 -25.24
CA MET A 214 -27.31 -16.01 -23.90
C MET A 214 -26.12 -16.99 -23.93
N ASN A 215 -25.68 -17.43 -25.11
CA ASN A 215 -24.58 -18.38 -25.28
C ASN A 215 -23.17 -17.80 -25.07
N GLU A 216 -23.02 -16.49 -24.82
CA GLU A 216 -21.68 -15.86 -24.69
C GLU A 216 -21.27 -15.50 -23.25
N LYS A 217 -22.21 -15.51 -22.29
CA LYS A 217 -21.93 -15.15 -20.89
C LYS A 217 -21.80 -16.41 -20.04
N CYS A 218 -20.66 -16.54 -19.37
CA CYS A 218 -20.28 -17.72 -18.61
C CYS A 218 -19.25 -17.33 -17.55
N ASP A 219 -19.47 -17.76 -16.32
CA ASP A 219 -18.57 -17.55 -15.18
C ASP A 219 -17.27 -18.37 -15.24
N GLY A 220 -17.17 -19.31 -16.20
CA GLY A 220 -15.92 -19.98 -16.57
C GLY A 220 -14.89 -19.07 -17.25
N ASN A 221 -15.29 -17.86 -17.68
CA ASN A 221 -14.40 -16.85 -18.24
C ASN A 221 -14.56 -15.51 -17.51
N LEU A 222 -13.43 -14.84 -17.27
CA LEU A 222 -13.37 -13.55 -16.63
C LEU A 222 -12.63 -12.56 -17.53
N PHE A 223 -13.27 -11.45 -17.86
CA PHE A 223 -12.65 -10.34 -18.55
C PHE A 223 -12.53 -9.14 -17.59
N LEU A 224 -11.29 -8.76 -17.26
CA LEU A 224 -11.00 -7.78 -16.21
C LEU A 224 -10.38 -6.51 -16.79
N PHE A 225 -10.79 -5.36 -16.28
CA PHE A 225 -10.21 -4.05 -16.56
C PHE A 225 -9.69 -3.44 -15.28
N SER A 226 -8.46 -2.91 -15.31
CA SER A 226 -7.82 -2.38 -14.11
C SER A 226 -6.93 -1.18 -14.43
N LEU A 227 -6.69 -0.35 -13.42
CA LEU A 227 -5.76 0.78 -13.45
C LEU A 227 -4.80 0.75 -12.26
N VAL A 228 -3.66 1.40 -12.42
CA VAL A 228 -2.63 1.54 -11.38
C VAL A 228 -2.15 2.99 -11.35
N PRO A 229 -2.24 3.70 -10.21
CA PRO A 229 -1.61 5.01 -10.05
C PRO A 229 -0.09 4.86 -10.08
N LEU A 230 0.58 5.71 -10.85
CA LEU A 230 2.02 5.69 -11.08
C LEU A 230 2.74 6.79 -10.32
N GLN A 231 2.32 8.03 -10.50
CA GLN A 231 2.97 9.20 -9.92
C GLN A 231 2.02 10.38 -9.84
N LEU A 232 2.20 11.20 -8.81
CA LEU A 232 1.54 12.48 -8.60
C LEU A 232 2.61 13.57 -8.75
N GLU A 233 2.37 14.48 -9.66
CA GLU A 233 3.27 15.58 -10.00
C GLU A 233 2.58 16.93 -9.76
N GLY A 234 3.35 17.96 -9.42
CA GLY A 234 2.87 19.32 -9.23
C GLY A 234 3.83 20.35 -9.83
N SER A 235 3.28 21.39 -10.46
CA SER A 235 4.06 22.55 -10.91
C SER A 235 4.22 23.55 -9.77
N LYS A 236 5.46 23.98 -9.52
CA LYS A 236 5.78 24.99 -8.51
C LYS A 236 5.75 26.38 -9.16
N ASN A 237 4.92 27.29 -8.64
CA ASN A 237 4.92 28.73 -8.97
C ASN A 237 4.93 29.10 -10.47
N ASN A 238 4.07 28.49 -11.31
CA ASN A 238 4.01 28.76 -12.76
C ASN A 238 5.35 28.57 -13.50
N SER A 239 6.29 27.83 -12.93
CA SER A 239 7.49 27.40 -13.64
C SER A 239 7.22 26.07 -14.35
N ASP A 240 7.91 25.83 -15.47
CA ASP A 240 7.92 24.55 -16.18
C ASP A 240 8.54 23.40 -15.36
N PHE A 241 9.03 23.70 -14.14
CA PHE A 241 9.62 22.70 -13.27
C PHE A 241 8.54 21.85 -12.59
N ILE A 242 8.46 20.60 -13.02
CA ILE A 242 7.56 19.58 -12.49
C ILE A 242 8.22 18.89 -11.30
N SER A 243 7.60 19.01 -10.13
CA SER A 243 8.02 18.30 -8.91
C SER A 243 7.21 17.02 -8.71
N VAL A 244 7.87 15.91 -8.40
CA VAL A 244 7.21 14.63 -8.10
C VAL A 244 6.86 14.60 -6.61
N LEU A 245 5.57 14.69 -6.29
CA LEU A 245 5.05 14.68 -4.91
C LEU A 245 4.88 13.26 -4.38
N TRP A 246 4.53 12.33 -5.26
CA TRP A 246 4.42 10.92 -4.92
C TRP A 246 4.77 10.04 -6.11
N LYS A 247 5.43 8.91 -5.84
CA LYS A 247 5.77 7.91 -6.85
C LYS A 247 5.51 6.52 -6.32
N ASN A 248 4.81 5.72 -7.11
CA ASN A 248 4.55 4.33 -6.80
C ASN A 248 5.83 3.50 -6.94
N GLN A 249 6.45 3.16 -5.81
CA GLN A 249 7.67 2.35 -5.75
C GLN A 249 7.47 0.91 -6.24
N LYS A 250 6.22 0.43 -6.28
CA LYS A 250 5.87 -0.96 -6.67
C LYS A 250 4.76 -0.96 -7.71
N SER A 251 4.98 -0.24 -8.82
CA SER A 251 3.99 -0.07 -9.90
C SER A 251 3.59 -1.37 -10.61
N SER A 252 4.35 -2.46 -10.45
CA SER A 252 3.99 -3.80 -10.96
C SER A 252 3.35 -4.71 -9.90
N SER A 253 3.13 -4.22 -8.67
CA SER A 253 2.48 -5.00 -7.62
C SER A 253 0.97 -5.00 -7.77
N THR A 254 0.36 -6.16 -7.56
CA THR A 254 -1.10 -6.33 -7.51
C THR A 254 -1.76 -5.48 -6.41
N ARG A 255 -1.02 -5.08 -5.37
CA ARG A 255 -1.53 -4.24 -4.26
C ARG A 255 -1.98 -2.85 -4.70
N TYR A 256 -1.43 -2.32 -5.79
CA TYR A 256 -1.82 -1.02 -6.35
C TYR A 256 -2.76 -1.16 -7.56
N CYS A 257 -3.09 -2.38 -7.97
CA CYS A 257 -3.99 -2.64 -9.09
C CYS A 257 -5.44 -2.46 -8.63
N ARG A 258 -6.09 -1.43 -9.15
CA ARG A 258 -7.48 -1.08 -8.85
C ARG A 258 -8.38 -1.62 -9.97
N PRO A 259 -9.34 -2.51 -9.68
CA PRO A 259 -10.29 -2.96 -10.69
C PRO A 259 -11.23 -1.81 -11.07
N ILE A 260 -11.42 -1.61 -12.37
CA ILE A 260 -12.42 -0.71 -12.94
C ILE A 260 -13.73 -1.48 -13.10
N LYS A 261 -13.64 -2.64 -13.74
CA LYS A 261 -14.77 -3.54 -13.97
C LYS A 261 -14.27 -4.96 -14.25
N PHE A 262 -15.13 -5.94 -14.03
CA PHE A 262 -14.97 -7.30 -14.51
C PHE A 262 -16.29 -7.80 -15.11
N LEU A 263 -16.18 -8.72 -16.06
CA LEU A 263 -17.31 -9.32 -16.77
C LEU A 263 -17.12 -10.84 -16.83
N PHE A 264 -18.21 -11.60 -16.67
CA PHE A 264 -18.25 -13.06 -16.86
C PHE A 264 -18.44 -13.41 -18.34
N GLU A 265 -17.45 -13.06 -19.14
CA GLU A 265 -17.46 -13.20 -20.59
C GLU A 265 -16.05 -13.54 -21.07
N LYS A 266 -15.96 -14.25 -22.20
CA LYS A 266 -14.68 -14.55 -22.82
C LYS A 266 -14.11 -13.33 -23.51
N GLU A 267 -12.80 -13.09 -23.40
CA GLU A 267 -12.14 -12.04 -24.17
C GLU A 267 -12.17 -12.36 -25.68
N THR A 268 -12.81 -11.49 -26.45
CA THR A 268 -12.93 -11.54 -27.92
C THR A 268 -12.45 -10.24 -28.56
N ALA A 269 -12.19 -10.27 -29.87
CA ALA A 269 -11.78 -9.07 -30.58
C ALA A 269 -12.85 -7.97 -30.55
N PHE A 270 -14.13 -8.38 -30.61
CA PHE A 270 -15.27 -7.47 -30.60
C PHE A 270 -15.46 -6.79 -29.24
N ASN A 271 -15.58 -7.57 -28.17
CA ASN A 271 -15.82 -7.00 -26.84
C ASN A 271 -14.60 -6.20 -26.35
N THR A 272 -13.37 -6.60 -26.68
CA THR A 272 -12.16 -5.82 -26.35
C THR A 272 -12.23 -4.42 -26.95
N LYS A 273 -12.54 -4.30 -28.25
CA LYS A 273 -12.65 -3.00 -28.92
C LYS A 273 -13.78 -2.16 -28.34
N SER A 274 -14.95 -2.77 -28.14
CA SER A 274 -16.13 -2.10 -27.59
C SER A 274 -15.86 -1.55 -26.19
N GLU A 275 -15.36 -2.38 -25.29
CA GLU A 275 -15.14 -2.02 -23.89
C GLU A 275 -13.96 -1.06 -23.67
N VAL A 276 -12.88 -1.20 -24.46
CA VAL A 276 -11.77 -0.23 -24.46
C VAL A 276 -12.24 1.13 -24.97
N SER A 277 -13.09 1.16 -26.01
CA SER A 277 -13.63 2.42 -26.55
C SER A 277 -14.53 3.14 -25.54
N LYS A 278 -15.36 2.39 -24.79
CA LYS A 278 -16.16 2.94 -23.69
C LYS A 278 -15.30 3.59 -22.61
N ILE A 279 -14.23 2.92 -22.15
CA ILE A 279 -13.33 3.50 -21.15
C ILE A 279 -12.57 4.70 -21.70
N LYS A 280 -12.11 4.66 -22.95
CA LYS A 280 -11.48 5.83 -23.59
C LYS A 280 -12.43 7.04 -23.65
N LYS A 281 -13.71 6.81 -23.93
CA LYS A 281 -14.74 7.85 -23.86
C LYS A 281 -14.88 8.40 -22.44
N GLU A 282 -14.99 7.53 -21.43
CA GLU A 282 -15.02 7.96 -20.03
C GLU A 282 -13.78 8.80 -19.65
N ILE A 283 -12.58 8.39 -20.08
CA ILE A 283 -11.32 9.13 -19.85
C ILE A 283 -11.41 10.55 -20.40
N ASN A 284 -11.93 10.71 -21.62
CA ASN A 284 -12.04 12.02 -22.28
C ASN A 284 -13.07 12.94 -21.59
N GLU A 285 -14.07 12.36 -20.91
CA GLU A 285 -15.13 13.08 -20.21
C GLU A 285 -14.78 13.35 -18.73
N LEU A 286 -13.62 12.90 -18.26
CA LEU A 286 -13.22 13.06 -16.86
C LEU A 286 -13.05 14.53 -16.48
N LYS A 287 -13.62 14.88 -15.35
CA LYS A 287 -13.42 16.16 -14.67
C LYS A 287 -12.26 16.05 -13.68
N PRO A 288 -11.48 17.12 -13.51
CA PRO A 288 -10.47 17.18 -12.45
C PRO A 288 -11.09 16.98 -11.07
N PHE A 289 -10.35 16.36 -10.15
CA PHE A 289 -10.76 16.23 -8.77
C PHE A 289 -10.43 17.50 -7.98
N GLU A 290 -11.42 18.01 -7.25
CA GLU A 290 -11.29 19.13 -6.34
C GLU A 290 -11.08 18.60 -4.92
N GLY A 291 -9.85 18.75 -4.43
CA GLY A 291 -9.42 18.34 -3.10
C GLY A 291 -9.52 19.47 -2.07
N PRO A 292 -9.13 19.18 -0.80
CA PRO A 292 -8.98 20.21 0.21
C PRO A 292 -7.96 21.28 -0.22
N ASN A 293 -8.05 22.49 0.35
CA ASN A 293 -7.14 23.61 0.09
C ASN A 293 -7.07 24.09 -1.38
N SER A 294 -8.18 23.97 -2.13
CA SER A 294 -8.27 24.37 -3.55
C SER A 294 -7.29 23.63 -4.48
N VAL A 295 -6.92 22.40 -4.11
CA VAL A 295 -6.07 21.53 -4.93
C VAL A 295 -6.90 20.94 -6.05
N LYS A 296 -6.39 21.03 -7.27
CA LYS A 296 -7.02 20.47 -8.46
C LYS A 296 -6.13 19.40 -9.05
N ILE A 297 -6.66 18.18 -9.18
CA ILE A 297 -5.93 17.04 -9.72
C ILE A 297 -6.49 16.67 -11.09
N HIS A 298 -5.64 16.78 -12.10
CA HIS A 298 -5.90 16.31 -13.46
C HIS A 298 -5.40 14.87 -13.62
N PHE A 299 -6.10 14.09 -14.44
CA PHE A 299 -5.83 12.65 -14.59
C PHE A 299 -5.28 12.33 -15.98
N PHE A 300 -4.18 11.58 -16.03
CA PHE A 300 -3.54 11.13 -17.27
C PHE A 300 -3.50 9.60 -17.31
N PHE A 301 -3.82 9.01 -18.46
CA PHE A 301 -3.98 7.56 -18.61
C PHE A 301 -3.16 7.01 -19.76
N TYR A 302 -2.45 5.91 -19.49
CA TYR A 302 -1.64 5.19 -20.48
C TYR A 302 -2.13 3.75 -20.61
N LEU A 303 -2.60 3.37 -21.81
CA LEU A 303 -3.11 2.02 -22.09
C LEU A 303 -1.94 1.05 -22.34
N THR A 304 -1.16 0.78 -21.30
CA THR A 304 0.08 -0.01 -21.37
C THR A 304 0.02 -1.33 -20.61
N MET A 305 -1.07 -1.58 -19.86
CA MET A 305 -1.31 -2.87 -19.20
C MET A 305 -2.10 -3.81 -20.12
N VAL A 306 -1.55 -4.06 -21.31
CA VAL A 306 -2.16 -4.91 -22.34
C VAL A 306 -1.13 -5.90 -22.88
N ASP A 307 -1.58 -7.07 -23.29
CA ASP A 307 -0.75 -8.07 -23.94
C ASP A 307 -0.66 -7.84 -25.46
N GLY A 308 0.18 -8.63 -26.13
CA GLY A 308 0.32 -8.54 -27.59
C GLY A 308 -0.98 -8.88 -28.34
N LYS A 309 -1.83 -9.75 -27.79
CA LYS A 309 -3.08 -10.18 -28.43
C LYS A 309 -4.11 -9.05 -28.45
N ILE A 310 -4.27 -8.34 -27.33
CA ILE A 310 -5.12 -7.16 -27.21
C ILE A 310 -4.58 -6.05 -28.09
N ILE A 311 -3.28 -5.79 -28.09
CA ILE A 311 -2.68 -4.78 -28.99
C ILE A 311 -2.97 -5.10 -30.45
N ASN A 312 -2.81 -6.35 -30.87
CA ASN A 312 -3.12 -6.78 -32.23
C ASN A 312 -4.59 -6.59 -32.59
N THR A 313 -5.48 -6.88 -31.66
CA THR A 313 -6.91 -6.62 -31.79
C THR A 313 -7.17 -5.13 -32.00
N LEU A 314 -6.58 -4.26 -31.17
CA LEU A 314 -6.78 -2.81 -31.25
C LEU A 314 -6.15 -2.20 -32.50
N CYS A 315 -5.01 -2.72 -32.95
CA CYS A 315 -4.27 -2.25 -34.12
C CYS A 315 -4.70 -2.90 -35.44
N ASN A 316 -5.68 -3.82 -35.42
CA ASN A 316 -6.05 -4.70 -36.54
C ASN A 316 -4.82 -5.35 -37.21
N SER A 317 -3.84 -5.81 -36.41
CA SER A 317 -2.64 -6.51 -36.91
C SER A 317 -2.69 -8.01 -36.69
N SER A 318 -1.88 -8.72 -37.48
CA SER A 318 -1.58 -10.13 -37.25
C SER A 318 -0.66 -10.31 -36.06
N SER A 319 -0.77 -11.45 -35.36
CA SER A 319 0.12 -11.85 -34.29
C SER A 319 1.57 -12.07 -34.72
N GLN A 320 1.81 -12.22 -36.03
CA GLN A 320 3.14 -12.42 -36.61
C GLN A 320 3.80 -11.12 -37.07
N THR A 321 3.06 -10.02 -37.13
CA THR A 321 3.58 -8.73 -37.61
C THR A 321 3.86 -7.80 -36.44
N CYS A 322 4.88 -6.94 -36.58
CA CYS A 322 5.10 -5.90 -35.58
C CYS A 322 3.91 -4.94 -35.53
N ASN A 323 3.35 -4.69 -34.35
CA ASN A 323 2.23 -3.77 -34.16
C ASN A 323 2.59 -2.31 -34.48
N ILE A 324 3.87 -1.92 -34.37
CA ILE A 324 4.36 -0.56 -34.60
C ILE A 324 4.69 -0.32 -36.09
N CYS A 325 5.65 -1.07 -36.64
CA CYS A 325 6.13 -0.87 -38.01
C CYS A 325 5.43 -1.75 -39.05
N LYS A 326 4.54 -2.67 -38.65
CA LYS A 326 3.83 -3.62 -39.53
C LYS A 326 4.73 -4.50 -40.40
N CYS A 327 6.02 -4.59 -40.06
CA CYS A 327 6.98 -5.46 -40.72
C CYS A 327 6.62 -6.94 -40.51
N PHE A 328 6.80 -7.74 -41.57
CA PHE A 328 6.62 -9.19 -41.53
C PHE A 328 7.91 -9.89 -41.10
N PRO A 329 7.84 -11.10 -40.50
CA PRO A 329 9.03 -11.83 -40.05
C PRO A 329 10.09 -12.05 -41.13
N LYS A 330 9.67 -12.20 -42.39
CA LYS A 330 10.57 -12.37 -43.54
C LYS A 330 11.48 -11.16 -43.79
N ASP A 331 10.99 -9.95 -43.50
CA ASP A 331 11.68 -8.70 -43.79
C ASP A 331 12.32 -8.10 -42.51
N MET A 332 11.99 -8.64 -41.33
CA MET A 332 12.40 -8.14 -40.01
C MET A 332 13.92 -8.18 -39.78
N ASN A 333 14.65 -9.00 -40.55
CA ASN A 333 16.12 -9.04 -40.48
C ASN A 333 16.81 -8.12 -41.50
N ASN A 334 16.05 -7.39 -42.32
CA ASN A 334 16.59 -6.41 -43.26
C ASN A 334 16.42 -4.98 -42.70
N LEU A 335 17.53 -4.40 -42.26
CA LEU A 335 17.55 -3.06 -41.66
C LEU A 335 17.15 -1.95 -42.63
N GLU A 336 17.51 -2.06 -43.92
CA GLU A 336 17.14 -1.07 -44.93
C GLU A 336 15.63 -0.99 -45.12
N ILE A 337 14.98 -2.17 -45.19
CA ILE A 337 13.51 -2.24 -45.25
C ILE A 337 12.93 -1.61 -43.99
N ILE A 338 13.43 -1.96 -42.80
CA ILE A 338 12.92 -1.41 -41.53
C ILE A 338 13.01 0.12 -41.49
N TYR A 339 14.14 0.71 -41.89
CA TYR A 339 14.31 2.17 -41.90
C TYR A 339 13.40 2.87 -42.92
N SER A 340 13.01 2.18 -43.98
CA SER A 340 12.08 2.72 -44.98
C SER A 340 10.60 2.64 -44.58
N LEU A 341 10.26 1.82 -43.58
CA LEU A 341 8.86 1.61 -43.18
C LEU A 341 8.30 2.82 -42.45
N LYS A 342 7.15 3.31 -42.92
CA LYS A 342 6.33 4.27 -42.17
C LYS A 342 5.68 3.53 -40.99
N PHE A 343 5.86 4.06 -39.78
CA PHE A 343 5.19 3.53 -38.59
C PHE A 343 4.02 4.43 -38.18
N ASN A 344 3.02 3.83 -37.53
CA ASN A 344 1.91 4.59 -36.96
C ASN A 344 2.29 5.04 -35.53
N GLY A 345 2.52 6.35 -35.35
CA GLY A 345 2.85 6.95 -34.06
C GLY A 345 1.79 6.73 -32.98
N ASP A 346 0.52 6.58 -33.37
CA ASP A 346 -0.57 6.31 -32.42
C ASP A 346 -0.37 4.97 -31.69
N ASN A 347 0.29 4.01 -32.33
CA ASN A 347 0.53 2.69 -31.71
C ASN A 347 1.56 2.74 -30.58
N LEU A 348 2.31 3.84 -30.44
CA LEU A 348 3.23 4.04 -29.31
C LEU A 348 2.48 4.19 -27.98
N GLN A 349 1.18 4.54 -28.00
CA GLN A 349 0.35 4.65 -26.80
C GLN A 349 0.25 3.33 -26.01
N TYR A 350 0.49 2.19 -26.67
CA TYR A 350 0.41 0.86 -26.07
C TYR A 350 1.69 0.45 -25.33
N GLY A 351 2.79 1.20 -25.53
CA GLY A 351 4.08 0.91 -24.92
C GLY A 351 4.65 -0.46 -25.31
N LEU A 352 5.64 -0.90 -24.54
CA LEU A 352 6.22 -2.25 -24.63
C LEU A 352 5.69 -3.10 -23.49
N SER A 353 5.39 -4.37 -23.75
CA SER A 353 4.97 -5.35 -22.74
C SER A 353 6.17 -6.21 -22.31
N PRO A 354 6.88 -5.88 -21.21
CA PRO A 354 8.14 -6.54 -20.88
C PRO A 354 7.92 -8.02 -20.51
N LEU A 355 6.78 -8.33 -19.88
CA LEU A 355 6.41 -9.70 -19.52
C LEU A 355 6.36 -10.61 -20.76
N HIS A 356 5.61 -10.20 -21.77
CA HIS A 356 5.49 -10.98 -23.00
C HIS A 356 6.77 -10.97 -23.82
N ALA A 357 7.56 -9.88 -23.78
CA ALA A 357 8.87 -9.85 -24.42
C ALA A 357 9.79 -10.93 -23.85
N TRP A 358 9.87 -11.09 -22.52
CA TRP A 358 10.66 -12.15 -21.89
C TRP A 358 10.16 -13.56 -22.22
N ILE A 359 8.84 -13.79 -22.15
CA ILE A 359 8.24 -15.08 -22.49
C ILE A 359 8.54 -15.45 -23.95
N LYS A 360 8.33 -14.53 -24.89
CA LYS A 360 8.57 -14.75 -26.32
C LYS A 360 10.04 -14.88 -26.66
N CYS A 361 10.92 -14.17 -25.95
CA CYS A 361 12.36 -14.31 -26.10
C CYS A 361 12.81 -15.72 -25.70
N LEU A 362 12.36 -16.22 -24.54
CA LEU A 362 12.67 -17.57 -24.09
C LEU A 362 12.11 -18.63 -25.06
N GLU A 363 10.85 -18.49 -25.48
CA GLU A 363 10.23 -19.37 -26.48
C GLU A 363 11.05 -19.40 -27.77
N CYS A 364 11.48 -18.23 -28.27
CA CYS A 364 12.33 -18.12 -29.45
C CYS A 364 13.68 -18.84 -29.28
N MET A 365 14.37 -18.60 -28.16
CA MET A 365 15.65 -19.26 -27.85
C MET A 365 15.51 -20.78 -27.78
N LEU A 366 14.44 -21.28 -27.13
CA LEU A 366 14.14 -22.71 -27.08
C LEU A 366 13.88 -23.27 -28.47
N HIS A 367 13.09 -22.59 -29.31
CA HIS A 367 12.86 -23.02 -30.69
C HIS A 367 14.13 -23.04 -31.53
N ILE A 368 15.05 -22.08 -31.36
CA ILE A 368 16.36 -22.10 -31.99
C ILE A 368 17.16 -23.31 -31.52
N ALA A 369 17.19 -23.57 -30.21
CA ALA A 369 17.90 -24.71 -29.64
C ALA A 369 17.34 -26.05 -30.14
N TYR A 370 16.02 -26.17 -30.30
CA TYR A 370 15.36 -27.38 -30.84
C TYR A 370 15.64 -27.62 -32.32
N LYS A 371 16.01 -26.57 -33.07
CA LYS A 371 16.31 -26.67 -34.51
C LYS A 371 17.81 -26.77 -34.82
N LYS A 372 18.66 -26.48 -33.83
CA LYS A 372 20.11 -26.40 -34.03
C LYS A 372 20.68 -27.73 -34.53
N GLY A 373 21.26 -27.70 -35.73
CA GLY A 373 21.85 -28.87 -36.39
C GLY A 373 20.88 -29.69 -37.25
N ILE A 374 19.59 -29.33 -37.28
CA ILE A 374 18.53 -30.04 -38.02
C ILE A 374 17.96 -29.19 -39.16
N LEU A 375 17.62 -27.93 -38.86
CA LEU A 375 16.89 -27.07 -39.79
C LEU A 375 17.23 -25.60 -39.57
N GLU A 376 17.32 -24.83 -40.66
CA GLU A 376 17.36 -23.37 -40.58
C GLU A 376 16.07 -22.82 -39.95
N SER A 377 16.19 -21.81 -39.09
CA SER A 377 15.10 -21.26 -38.28
C SER A 377 13.84 -20.88 -39.10
N ASN A 378 14.02 -20.45 -40.35
CA ASN A 378 12.96 -19.91 -41.21
C ASN A 378 12.31 -20.93 -42.17
N LYS A 379 12.78 -22.19 -42.20
CA LYS A 379 12.27 -23.22 -43.12
C LYS A 379 11.20 -24.10 -42.47
N ARG A 380 10.32 -24.69 -43.28
CA ARG A 380 9.35 -25.70 -42.85
C ARG A 380 10.07 -27.05 -42.69
N ALA A 381 9.82 -27.72 -41.58
CA ALA A 381 10.40 -29.03 -41.28
C ALA A 381 9.69 -30.15 -42.05
N SER A 382 10.45 -31.10 -42.59
CA SER A 382 9.95 -32.40 -43.04
C SER A 382 9.40 -33.23 -41.88
N VAL A 383 8.70 -34.34 -42.17
CA VAL A 383 8.20 -35.25 -41.12
C VAL A 383 9.34 -35.81 -40.27
N GLU A 384 10.44 -36.20 -40.91
CA GLU A 384 11.64 -36.72 -40.25
C GLU A 384 12.27 -35.67 -39.35
N GLN A 385 12.46 -34.44 -39.85
CA GLN A 385 13.02 -33.34 -39.06
C GLN A 385 12.14 -32.98 -37.86
N LYS A 386 10.80 -33.09 -37.96
CA LYS A 386 9.90 -32.89 -36.81
C LYS A 386 10.12 -33.93 -35.72
N ASN A 387 10.37 -35.18 -36.09
CA ASN A 387 10.64 -36.25 -35.14
C ASN A 387 11.99 -36.01 -34.43
N GLU A 388 13.02 -35.64 -35.18
CA GLU A 388 14.33 -35.28 -34.60
C GLU A 388 14.24 -34.09 -33.66
N MET A 389 13.51 -33.03 -34.05
CA MET A 389 13.25 -31.87 -33.20
C MET A 389 12.51 -32.26 -31.91
N ALA A 390 11.57 -33.21 -31.96
CA ALA A 390 10.84 -33.68 -30.78
C ALA A 390 11.76 -34.45 -29.82
N ILE A 391 12.69 -35.25 -30.34
CA ILE A 391 13.72 -35.93 -29.55
C ILE A 391 14.65 -34.90 -28.90
N GLN A 392 15.14 -33.92 -29.67
CA GLN A 392 16.02 -32.86 -29.17
C GLN A 392 15.32 -32.00 -28.11
N LYS A 393 14.03 -31.67 -28.31
CA LYS A 393 13.21 -30.98 -27.31
C LYS A 393 13.15 -31.76 -25.99
N LYS A 394 12.84 -33.06 -26.03
CA LYS A 394 12.83 -33.92 -24.82
C LYS A 394 14.20 -33.96 -24.15
N LYS A 395 15.29 -34.10 -24.92
CA LYS A 395 16.66 -34.10 -24.38
C LYS A 395 16.98 -32.80 -23.64
N ILE A 396 16.64 -31.66 -24.23
CA ILE A 396 16.85 -30.35 -23.61
C ILE A 396 15.97 -30.18 -22.37
N GLN A 397 14.69 -30.56 -22.44
CA GLN A 397 13.76 -30.45 -21.30
C GLN A 397 14.16 -31.33 -20.11
N ASN A 398 14.75 -32.50 -20.35
CA ASN A 398 15.22 -33.39 -19.28
C ASN A 398 16.58 -32.95 -18.70
N GLY A 399 17.33 -32.12 -19.43
CA GLY A 399 18.64 -31.62 -19.02
C GLY A 399 18.61 -30.24 -18.35
N LEU A 400 17.46 -29.55 -18.40
CA LEU A 400 17.14 -28.33 -17.65
C LEU A 400 16.45 -28.71 -16.34
#